data_AF-A0A355L3S6-F1
#
_entry.id   AF-A0A355L3S6-F1
#
_cell.length_a   1.000
_cell.length_b   1.000
_cell.length_c   1.000
_cell.angle_alpha   90.00
_cell.angle_beta   90.00
_cell.angle_gamma   90.00
#
_symmetry.space_group_name_H-M   'P 1'
#
loop_
_entity.id
_entity.type
_entity.pdbx_description
1 polymer ?
#
loop_
_entity_poly.entity_id
_entity_poly.type
_entity_poly.pdbx_seq_one_letter_code
_entity_poly.pdbx_strand_id
1 'polypeptide(L)'
;MLHSLRQTLSRQDTFTVRNKMDKNEVISFFDIHSTTWDENMEKDDSKMNEILDVAKISSGNSVLDIACGTGVMIDYYIERNVSKVTGVDISSKMIEIARNKFKKYDFIDFLCEDAEEFNFKNQYDRVMVFNAFPHFPNQKALIKNLTKAVKSGGTVTVAHDRGRKDLDNHHKSVQASKISNGLISENTLEEIFKSAGLVDIYKKATEDIYIVSGVKA
;
A
#
# COMPACT_ATOMS: atom_id res chain seq x y z
N MET A 1 49.58 33.37 33.67
CA MET A 1 49.80 33.10 32.23
C MET A 1 49.41 31.63 32.00
N LEU A 2 48.56 31.36 30.99
CA LEU A 2 48.05 30.05 30.51
C LEU A 2 46.95 29.38 31.39
N HIS A 3 45.65 29.60 31.13
CA HIS A 3 44.75 28.97 30.13
C HIS A 3 44.65 27.44 30.21
N SER A 4 43.47 26.93 30.59
CA SER A 4 42.89 25.68 30.07
C SER A 4 41.37 25.68 30.30
N LEU A 5 40.61 25.99 29.24
CA LEU A 5 39.16 25.89 29.19
C LEU A 5 38.72 24.43 29.43
N ARG A 6 37.78 24.21 30.36
CA ARG A 6 36.91 23.03 30.34
C ARG A 6 35.79 23.32 29.34
N GLN A 7 35.91 22.83 28.11
CA GLN A 7 34.75 22.70 27.22
C GLN A 7 33.95 21.47 27.61
N THR A 8 32.71 21.72 27.97
CA THR A 8 31.62 20.77 28.11
C THR A 8 31.44 20.05 26.77
N LEU A 9 31.78 18.76 26.70
CA LEU A 9 31.37 17.91 25.59
C LEU A 9 29.86 17.69 25.74
N SER A 10 29.07 18.35 24.89
CA SER A 10 27.66 18.03 24.75
C SER A 10 27.54 16.63 24.16
N ARG A 11 26.64 15.83 24.74
CA ARG A 11 26.22 14.55 24.18
C ARG A 11 25.55 14.86 22.83
N GLN A 12 26.26 14.61 21.73
CA GLN A 12 25.63 14.53 20.42
C GLN A 12 24.86 13.21 20.37
N ASP A 13 23.54 13.35 20.29
CA ASP A 13 22.60 12.29 19.95
C ASP A 13 23.05 11.58 18.68
N THR A 14 23.38 10.30 18.81
CA THR A 14 23.58 9.40 17.68
C THR A 14 22.21 9.07 17.08
N PHE A 15 21.65 10.01 16.32
CA PHE A 15 20.57 9.69 15.39
C PHE A 15 21.11 8.68 14.39
N THR A 16 20.73 7.41 14.57
CA THR A 16 21.01 6.37 13.61
C THR A 16 20.28 6.75 12.32
N VAL A 17 21.03 7.11 11.28
CA VAL A 17 20.49 7.28 9.93
C VAL A 17 19.88 5.92 9.54
N ARG A 18 18.56 5.78 9.63
CA ARG A 18 17.88 4.63 9.01
C ARG A 18 18.16 4.74 7.52
N ASN A 19 18.89 3.78 6.96
CA ASN A 19 19.03 3.66 5.51
C ASN A 19 17.62 3.61 4.91
N LYS A 20 17.35 4.49 3.95
CA LYS A 20 16.09 4.52 3.22
C LYS A 20 15.94 3.20 2.47
N MET A 21 14.77 2.58 2.56
CA MET A 21 14.43 1.36 1.83
C MET A 21 14.67 1.54 0.32
N ASP A 22 15.35 0.56 -0.29
CA ASP A 22 15.66 0.53 -1.72
C ASP A 22 14.56 -0.22 -2.49
N LYS A 23 13.95 0.44 -3.47
CA LYS A 23 12.92 -0.15 -4.33
C LYS A 23 13.43 -1.37 -5.09
N ASN A 24 14.72 -1.43 -5.44
CA ASN A 24 15.29 -2.59 -6.12
C ASN A 24 15.32 -3.84 -5.23
N GLU A 25 15.54 -3.67 -3.92
CA GLU A 25 15.45 -4.79 -2.97
C GLU A 25 14.01 -5.26 -2.81
N VAL A 26 13.05 -4.32 -2.79
CA VAL A 26 11.61 -4.63 -2.78
C VAL A 26 11.20 -5.41 -4.04
N ILE A 27 11.55 -4.90 -5.23
CA ILE A 27 11.29 -5.58 -6.52
C ILE A 27 11.90 -6.98 -6.51
N SER A 28 13.19 -7.10 -6.15
CA SER A 28 13.89 -8.39 -6.16
C SER A 28 13.23 -9.41 -5.24
N PHE A 29 12.78 -8.97 -4.05
CA PHE A 29 12.06 -9.84 -3.13
C PHE A 29 10.76 -10.35 -3.77
N PHE A 30 9.90 -9.48 -4.28
CA PHE A 30 8.62 -9.91 -4.85
C PHE A 30 8.78 -10.69 -6.16
N ASP A 31 9.77 -10.35 -7.00
CA ASP A 31 10.09 -11.13 -8.19
C ASP A 31 10.43 -12.59 -7.86
N ILE A 32 11.25 -12.83 -6.83
CA ILE A 32 11.64 -14.18 -6.38
C ILE A 32 10.44 -15.00 -5.89
N HIS A 33 9.49 -14.37 -5.20
CA HIS A 33 8.36 -15.07 -4.59
C HIS A 33 7.13 -15.16 -5.50
N SER A 34 7.14 -14.46 -6.64
CA SER A 34 5.99 -14.27 -7.54
C SER A 34 5.29 -15.57 -7.94
N THR A 35 6.03 -16.62 -8.29
CA THR A 35 5.45 -17.89 -8.76
C THR A 35 4.75 -18.70 -7.68
N THR A 36 5.12 -18.51 -6.42
CA THR A 36 4.52 -19.19 -5.26
C THR A 36 3.59 -18.28 -4.46
N TRP A 37 3.37 -17.04 -4.92
CA TRP A 37 2.65 -16.03 -4.16
C TRP A 37 1.23 -16.48 -3.84
N ASP A 38 0.48 -16.89 -4.85
CA ASP A 38 -0.92 -17.31 -4.71
C ASP A 38 -1.08 -18.56 -3.83
N GLU A 39 -0.14 -19.51 -3.91
CA GLU A 39 -0.19 -20.77 -3.14
C GLU A 39 0.03 -20.54 -1.64
N ASN A 40 0.84 -19.52 -1.29
CA ASN A 40 1.15 -19.17 0.09
C ASN A 40 0.18 -18.13 0.68
N MET A 41 -0.77 -17.64 -0.12
CA MET A 41 -1.76 -16.69 0.34
C MET A 41 -2.95 -17.39 0.98
N GLU A 42 -3.14 -17.14 2.26
CA GLU A 42 -4.38 -17.46 2.97
C GLU A 42 -5.39 -16.33 2.74
N LYS A 43 -6.57 -16.67 2.21
CA LYS A 43 -7.67 -15.73 2.00
C LYS A 43 -8.72 -15.89 3.08
N ASP A 44 -9.18 -14.78 3.63
CA ASP A 44 -10.35 -14.71 4.51
C ASP A 44 -11.42 -13.85 3.84
N ASP A 45 -12.37 -14.48 3.16
CA ASP A 45 -13.40 -13.79 2.39
C ASP A 45 -14.25 -12.83 3.23
N SER A 46 -14.41 -13.07 4.54
CA SER A 46 -15.13 -12.17 5.43
C SER A 46 -14.37 -10.86 5.60
N LYS A 47 -13.05 -10.92 5.83
CA LYS A 47 -12.20 -9.73 5.91
C LYS A 47 -12.11 -8.99 4.59
N MET A 48 -11.98 -9.74 3.48
CA MET A 48 -11.93 -9.15 2.14
C MET A 48 -13.21 -8.38 1.83
N ASN A 49 -14.38 -8.96 2.12
CA ASN A 49 -15.66 -8.27 1.94
C ASN A 49 -15.81 -7.04 2.84
N GLU A 50 -15.38 -7.11 4.10
CA GLU A 50 -15.38 -5.95 4.99
C GLU A 50 -14.51 -4.81 4.43
N ILE A 51 -13.32 -5.12 3.92
CA ILE A 51 -12.41 -4.15 3.29
C ILE A 51 -13.09 -3.49 2.08
N LEU A 52 -13.73 -4.26 1.21
CA LEU A 52 -14.43 -3.75 0.03
C LEU A 52 -15.61 -2.85 0.41
N ASP A 53 -16.35 -3.21 1.46
CA ASP A 53 -17.49 -2.43 1.98
C ASP A 53 -17.02 -1.09 2.55
N VAL A 54 -15.96 -1.08 3.35
CA VAL A 54 -15.35 0.14 3.88
C VAL A 54 -14.76 1.01 2.75
N ALA A 55 -14.18 0.38 1.73
CA ALA A 55 -13.71 1.07 0.54
C ALA A 55 -14.87 1.59 -0.33
N LYS A 56 -16.12 1.21 -0.05
CA LYS A 56 -17.33 1.52 -0.83
C LYS A 56 -17.26 0.98 -2.26
N ILE A 57 -16.56 -0.13 -2.48
CA ILE A 57 -16.43 -0.76 -3.80
C ILE A 57 -17.75 -1.43 -4.15
N SER A 58 -18.31 -1.01 -5.27
CA SER A 58 -19.65 -1.38 -5.73
C SER A 58 -19.73 -1.43 -7.25
N SER A 59 -20.84 -1.97 -7.74
CA SER A 59 -21.10 -2.12 -9.17
C SER A 59 -20.90 -0.82 -9.94
N GLY A 60 -20.23 -0.91 -11.08
CA GLY A 60 -19.97 0.23 -11.97
C GLY A 60 -18.81 1.14 -11.55
N ASN A 61 -18.18 0.94 -10.38
CA ASN A 61 -16.99 1.71 -10.00
C ASN A 61 -15.80 1.38 -10.90
N SER A 62 -14.95 2.38 -11.16
CA SER A 62 -13.59 2.18 -11.67
C SER A 62 -12.61 2.10 -10.49
N VAL A 63 -11.78 1.06 -10.47
CA VAL A 63 -10.85 0.76 -9.36
C VAL A 63 -9.40 0.87 -9.83
N LEU A 64 -8.57 1.53 -9.04
CA LEU A 64 -7.11 1.49 -9.13
C LEU A 64 -6.57 0.66 -7.96
N ASP A 65 -5.96 -0.48 -8.28
CA ASP A 65 -5.39 -1.40 -7.28
C ASP A 65 -3.87 -1.28 -7.28
N ILE A 66 -3.32 -0.78 -6.18
CA ILE A 66 -1.92 -0.37 -6.06
C ILE A 66 -1.12 -1.42 -5.30
N ALA A 67 0.03 -1.77 -5.86
CA ALA A 67 0.80 -2.97 -5.52
C ALA A 67 -0.10 -4.22 -5.60
N CYS A 68 -0.72 -4.41 -6.76
CA CYS A 68 -1.73 -5.45 -6.97
C CYS A 68 -1.17 -6.88 -6.97
N GLY A 69 0.16 -7.05 -7.03
CA GLY A 69 0.82 -8.35 -7.06
C GLY A 69 0.35 -9.22 -8.22
N THR A 70 0.06 -10.49 -7.92
CA THR A 70 -0.55 -11.46 -8.85
C THR A 70 -2.07 -11.23 -9.05
N GLY A 71 -2.62 -10.14 -8.51
CA GLY A 71 -4.03 -9.75 -8.65
C GLY A 71 -4.97 -10.43 -7.67
N VAL A 72 -4.61 -10.48 -6.39
CA VAL A 72 -5.39 -11.17 -5.32
C VAL A 72 -6.77 -10.56 -5.12
N MET A 73 -6.87 -9.23 -5.20
CA MET A 73 -8.13 -8.49 -5.04
C MET A 73 -9.04 -8.53 -6.29
N ILE A 74 -8.49 -8.93 -7.44
CA ILE A 74 -9.15 -8.78 -8.74
C ILE A 74 -10.43 -9.64 -8.82
N ASP A 75 -10.40 -10.87 -8.31
CA ASP A 75 -11.57 -11.75 -8.26
C ASP A 75 -12.74 -11.09 -7.52
N TYR A 76 -12.47 -10.44 -6.39
CA TYR A 76 -13.50 -9.75 -5.62
C TYR A 76 -14.04 -8.51 -6.34
N TYR A 77 -13.21 -7.79 -7.10
CA TYR A 77 -13.68 -6.69 -7.93
C TYR A 77 -14.61 -7.17 -9.05
N ILE A 78 -14.30 -8.31 -9.66
CA ILE A 78 -15.17 -8.97 -10.64
C ILE A 78 -16.52 -9.31 -10.00
N GLU A 79 -16.51 -9.93 -8.82
CA GLU A 79 -17.74 -10.26 -8.07
C GLU A 79 -18.58 -9.03 -7.72
N ARG A 80 -17.92 -7.89 -7.44
CA ARG A 80 -18.58 -6.60 -7.19
C ARG A 80 -19.08 -5.91 -8.45
N ASN A 81 -18.91 -6.49 -9.64
CA ASN A 81 -19.32 -5.93 -10.93
C ASN A 81 -18.75 -4.52 -11.19
N VAL A 82 -17.49 -4.31 -10.85
CA VAL A 82 -16.81 -3.03 -11.16
C VAL A 82 -16.74 -2.84 -12.68
N SER A 83 -16.75 -1.58 -13.15
CA SER A 83 -16.73 -1.27 -14.59
C SER A 83 -15.34 -1.32 -15.19
N LYS A 84 -14.30 -1.10 -14.38
CA LYS A 84 -12.91 -1.11 -14.80
C LYS A 84 -11.98 -1.38 -13.62
N VAL A 85 -10.91 -2.13 -13.86
CA VAL A 85 -9.79 -2.26 -12.93
C VAL A 85 -8.48 -1.89 -13.63
N THR A 86 -7.68 -1.06 -13.00
CA THR A 86 -6.26 -0.89 -13.34
C THR A 86 -5.43 -1.38 -12.17
N GLY A 87 -4.71 -2.48 -12.33
CA GLY A 87 -3.71 -2.94 -11.38
C GLY A 87 -2.35 -2.29 -11.65
N VAL A 88 -1.65 -1.87 -10.60
CA VAL A 88 -0.29 -1.33 -10.71
C VAL A 88 0.61 -2.03 -9.72
N ASP A 89 1.75 -2.51 -10.18
CA ASP A 89 2.78 -3.08 -9.33
C ASP A 89 4.15 -2.72 -9.90
N ILE A 90 5.16 -2.59 -9.04
CA ILE A 90 6.52 -2.26 -9.45
C ILE A 90 7.29 -3.52 -9.91
N SER A 91 6.83 -4.71 -9.50
CA SER A 91 7.39 -5.99 -9.91
C SER A 91 6.86 -6.41 -11.29
N SER A 92 7.76 -6.49 -12.26
CA SER A 92 7.44 -6.98 -13.60
C SER A 92 6.95 -8.44 -13.59
N LYS A 93 7.46 -9.26 -12.68
CA LYS A 93 7.06 -10.67 -12.55
C LYS A 93 5.67 -10.85 -11.96
N MET A 94 5.31 -10.05 -10.96
CA MET A 94 3.94 -10.00 -10.44
C MET A 94 2.95 -9.61 -11.54
N ILE A 95 3.26 -8.54 -12.30
CA ILE A 95 2.42 -8.08 -13.41
C ILE A 95 2.29 -9.12 -14.53
N GLU A 96 3.38 -9.83 -14.87
CA GLU A 96 3.34 -10.90 -15.87
C GLU A 96 2.33 -11.99 -15.49
N ILE A 97 2.33 -12.43 -14.22
CA ILE A 97 1.39 -13.43 -13.71
C ILE A 97 -0.03 -12.88 -13.70
N ALA A 98 -0.25 -11.66 -13.18
CA ALA A 98 -1.56 -11.04 -13.12
C ALA A 98 -2.20 -10.89 -14.51
N ARG A 99 -1.43 -10.40 -15.50
CA ARG A 99 -1.89 -10.31 -16.90
C ARG A 99 -2.30 -11.68 -17.43
N ASN A 100 -1.50 -12.72 -17.20
CA ASN A 100 -1.82 -14.06 -17.66
C ASN A 100 -3.09 -14.63 -17.02
N LYS A 101 -3.31 -14.39 -15.72
CA LYS A 101 -4.51 -14.84 -14.98
C LYS A 101 -5.78 -14.16 -15.48
N PHE A 102 -5.71 -12.86 -15.77
CA PHE A 102 -6.90 -12.04 -16.03
C PHE A 102 -7.06 -11.61 -17.51
N LYS A 103 -6.23 -12.11 -18.43
CA LYS A 103 -6.26 -11.76 -19.88
C LYS A 103 -7.60 -11.95 -20.60
N LYS A 104 -8.54 -12.69 -20.01
CA LYS A 104 -9.88 -12.92 -20.57
C LYS A 104 -10.88 -11.78 -20.27
N TYR A 105 -10.49 -10.80 -19.45
CA TYR A 105 -11.34 -9.69 -19.04
C TYR A 105 -10.87 -8.37 -19.67
N ASP A 106 -11.63 -7.85 -20.63
CA ASP A 106 -11.25 -6.63 -21.36
C ASP A 106 -11.28 -5.35 -20.50
N PHE A 107 -11.96 -5.39 -19.35
CA PHE A 107 -12.08 -4.25 -18.44
C PHE A 107 -10.97 -4.20 -17.37
N ILE A 108 -10.01 -5.12 -17.42
CA ILE A 108 -8.92 -5.24 -16.45
C ILE A 108 -7.60 -5.01 -17.19
N ASP A 109 -6.85 -4.02 -16.74
CA ASP A 109 -5.53 -3.69 -17.28
C ASP A 109 -4.49 -3.62 -16.16
N PHE A 110 -3.22 -3.81 -16.52
CA PHE A 110 -2.11 -3.86 -15.58
C PHE A 110 -0.93 -3.01 -16.05
N LEU A 111 -0.36 -2.22 -15.14
CA LEU A 111 0.80 -1.38 -15.38
C LEU A 111 1.98 -1.82 -14.49
N CYS A 112 3.15 -1.98 -15.08
CA CYS A 112 4.39 -2.22 -14.35
C CYS A 112 5.07 -0.88 -14.09
N GLU A 113 4.71 -0.21 -13.01
CA GLU A 113 5.05 1.19 -12.76
C GLU A 113 5.27 1.44 -11.26
N ASP A 114 6.05 2.48 -10.95
CA ASP A 114 6.25 2.95 -9.59
C ASP A 114 5.11 3.87 -9.16
N ALA A 115 4.19 3.37 -8.33
CA ALA A 115 3.02 4.14 -7.90
C ALA A 115 3.34 5.42 -7.11
N GLU A 116 4.53 5.56 -6.53
CA GLU A 116 4.93 6.81 -5.84
C GLU A 116 5.21 7.94 -6.83
N GLU A 117 5.63 7.61 -8.06
CA GLU A 117 6.15 8.55 -9.05
C GLU A 117 5.31 8.60 -10.34
N PHE A 118 4.54 7.54 -10.61
CA PHE A 118 3.76 7.39 -11.83
C PHE A 118 2.69 8.47 -11.97
N ASN A 119 2.59 9.05 -13.16
CA ASN A 119 1.67 10.13 -13.44
C ASN A 119 0.32 9.59 -13.95
N PHE A 120 -0.57 9.26 -13.03
CA PHE A 120 -1.92 8.79 -13.34
C PHE A 120 -2.71 9.84 -14.13
N LYS A 121 -3.01 9.55 -15.40
CA LYS A 121 -3.81 10.42 -16.28
C LYS A 121 -5.31 10.26 -16.08
N ASN A 122 -5.74 9.07 -15.70
CA ASN A 122 -7.13 8.74 -15.45
C ASN A 122 -7.46 8.96 -13.97
N GLN A 123 -8.72 9.27 -13.69
CA GLN A 123 -9.25 9.30 -12.34
C GLN A 123 -10.18 8.13 -12.06
N TYR A 124 -10.09 7.57 -10.86
CA TYR A 124 -10.79 6.37 -10.43
C TYR A 124 -11.81 6.69 -9.34
N ASP A 125 -12.88 5.91 -9.26
CA ASP A 125 -13.87 6.04 -8.19
C ASP A 125 -13.30 5.53 -6.87
N ARG A 126 -12.45 4.50 -6.93
CA ARG A 126 -11.88 3.78 -5.79
C ARG A 126 -10.40 3.52 -6.01
N VAL A 127 -9.58 3.80 -5.00
CA VAL A 127 -8.16 3.47 -4.98
C VAL A 127 -7.89 2.57 -3.79
N MET A 128 -7.33 1.39 -4.03
CA MET A 128 -7.01 0.39 -3.01
C MET A 128 -5.49 0.21 -2.92
N VAL A 129 -4.97 0.15 -1.69
CA VAL A 129 -3.65 -0.38 -1.37
C VAL A 129 -3.88 -1.52 -0.38
N PHE A 130 -3.86 -2.76 -0.87
CA PHE A 130 -4.09 -3.94 -0.05
C PHE A 130 -2.77 -4.63 0.27
N ASN A 131 -2.51 -4.89 1.55
CA ASN A 131 -1.35 -5.64 2.05
C ASN A 131 0.04 -5.14 1.63
N ALA A 132 0.16 -3.92 1.13
CA ALA A 132 1.42 -3.43 0.55
C ALA A 132 2.01 -2.17 1.22
N PHE A 133 1.25 -1.47 2.06
CA PHE A 133 1.63 -0.13 2.52
C PHE A 133 3.01 -0.02 3.23
N PRO A 134 3.46 -1.01 4.03
CA PRO A 134 4.79 -1.01 4.63
C PRO A 134 5.95 -1.04 3.61
N HIS A 135 5.71 -1.51 2.39
CA HIS A 135 6.72 -1.68 1.35
C HIS A 135 6.98 -0.42 0.50
N PHE A 136 6.33 0.70 0.83
CA PHE A 136 6.55 1.98 0.17
C PHE A 136 7.59 2.83 0.93
N PRO A 137 8.72 3.20 0.31
CA PRO A 137 9.75 4.02 0.96
C PRO A 137 9.26 5.40 1.38
N ASN A 138 8.30 5.97 0.64
CA ASN A 138 7.73 7.27 0.87
C ASN A 138 6.19 7.21 0.85
N GLN A 139 5.63 6.56 1.86
CA GLN A 139 4.18 6.46 2.13
C GLN A 139 3.42 7.80 1.98
N LYS A 140 4.03 8.93 2.36
CA LYS A 140 3.40 10.27 2.19
C LYS A 140 3.32 10.68 0.72
N ALA A 141 4.37 10.45 -0.06
CA ALA A 141 4.36 10.72 -1.49
C ALA A 141 3.36 9.80 -2.22
N LEU A 142 3.30 8.52 -1.83
CA LEU A 142 2.28 7.59 -2.34
C LEU A 142 0.88 8.17 -2.15
N ILE A 143 0.47 8.45 -0.91
CA ILE A 143 -0.89 8.95 -0.64
C ILE A 143 -1.16 10.25 -1.40
N LYS A 144 -0.21 11.18 -1.45
CA LYS A 144 -0.34 12.41 -2.24
C LYS A 144 -0.57 12.12 -3.73
N ASN A 145 0.07 11.11 -4.29
CA ASN A 145 -0.11 10.73 -5.69
C ASN A 145 -1.46 10.05 -5.92
N LEU A 146 -1.85 9.12 -5.04
CA LEU A 146 -3.13 8.43 -5.10
C LEU A 146 -4.33 9.39 -4.96
N THR A 147 -4.22 10.42 -4.13
CA THR A 147 -5.27 11.46 -4.04
C THR A 147 -5.42 12.26 -5.34
N LYS A 148 -4.39 12.36 -6.20
CA LYS A 148 -4.57 12.96 -7.54
C LYS A 148 -5.31 12.03 -8.49
N ALA A 149 -5.06 10.72 -8.36
CA ALA A 149 -5.63 9.66 -9.18
C ALA A 149 -7.08 9.31 -8.81
N VAL A 150 -7.59 9.70 -7.64
CA VAL A 150 -8.99 9.47 -7.27
C VAL A 150 -9.87 10.67 -7.68
N LYS A 151 -11.13 10.41 -8.07
CA LYS A 151 -12.15 11.44 -8.34
C LYS A 151 -12.59 12.12 -7.04
N SER A 152 -13.12 13.34 -7.12
CA SER A 152 -13.86 13.94 -5.98
C SER A 152 -15.07 13.04 -5.63
N GLY A 153 -15.31 12.84 -4.34
CA GLY A 153 -16.27 11.86 -3.80
C GLY A 153 -15.80 10.40 -3.87
N GLY A 154 -14.67 10.11 -4.51
CA GLY A 154 -14.05 8.78 -4.52
C GLY A 154 -13.24 8.49 -3.25
N THR A 155 -12.87 7.24 -3.04
CA THR A 155 -12.15 6.80 -1.84
C THR A 155 -10.71 6.38 -2.13
N VAL A 156 -9.81 6.67 -1.19
CA VAL A 156 -8.49 6.04 -1.08
C VAL A 156 -8.50 5.18 0.17
N THR A 157 -8.22 3.89 0.01
CA THR A 157 -8.23 2.92 1.10
C THR A 157 -6.88 2.21 1.19
N VAL A 158 -6.32 2.17 2.39
CA VAL A 158 -5.20 1.32 2.76
C VAL A 158 -5.72 0.25 3.69
N ALA A 159 -5.51 -1.01 3.36
CA ALA A 159 -6.04 -2.13 4.12
C ALA A 159 -5.03 -3.28 4.24
N HIS A 160 -5.07 -3.96 5.37
CA HIS A 160 -4.37 -5.21 5.62
C HIS A 160 -5.32 -6.20 6.29
N ASP A 161 -5.27 -7.46 5.86
CA ASP A 161 -6.05 -8.58 6.42
C ASP A 161 -5.45 -9.16 7.72
N ARG A 162 -4.46 -8.45 8.28
CA ARG A 162 -3.77 -8.72 9.54
C ARG A 162 -3.62 -7.42 10.34
N GLY A 163 -3.57 -7.53 11.66
CA GLY A 163 -3.26 -6.39 12.53
C GLY A 163 -1.79 -6.01 12.52
N ARG A 164 -1.49 -4.82 13.05
CA ARG A 164 -0.12 -4.26 13.10
C ARG A 164 0.89 -5.15 13.83
N LYS A 165 0.51 -5.72 14.98
CA LYS A 165 1.41 -6.54 15.81
C LYS A 165 1.87 -7.82 15.10
N ASP A 166 0.99 -8.44 14.33
CA ASP A 166 1.31 -9.67 13.59
C ASP A 166 2.23 -9.38 12.40
N LEU A 167 2.01 -8.25 11.72
CA LEU A 167 2.92 -7.78 10.68
C LEU A 167 4.31 -7.45 11.25
N ASP A 168 4.38 -6.73 12.37
CA ASP A 168 5.65 -6.41 13.05
C ASP A 168 6.42 -7.67 13.49
N ASN A 169 5.70 -8.76 13.82
CA ASN A 169 6.30 -10.05 14.16
C ASN A 169 6.75 -10.85 12.94
N HIS A 170 6.03 -10.79 11.82
CA HIS A 170 6.41 -11.44 10.56
C HIS A 170 7.64 -10.78 9.90
N HIS A 171 7.90 -9.50 10.19
CA HIS A 171 9.02 -8.73 9.66
C HIS A 171 10.36 -8.89 10.42
N LYS A 172 10.50 -9.88 11.30
CA LYS A 172 11.71 -10.07 12.13
C LYS A 172 12.90 -10.76 11.42
N SER A 173 12.77 -11.17 10.15
CA SER A 173 13.93 -11.61 9.38
C SER A 173 14.74 -10.42 8.87
N VAL A 174 16.07 -10.55 8.80
CA VAL A 174 16.99 -9.48 8.35
C VAL A 174 16.65 -8.98 6.93
N GLN A 175 16.03 -9.84 6.11
CA GLN A 175 15.60 -9.50 4.76
C GLN A 175 14.28 -8.71 4.76
N ALA A 176 13.31 -9.08 5.61
CA ALA A 176 12.04 -8.37 5.74
C ALA A 176 12.21 -6.95 6.32
N SER A 177 13.19 -6.73 7.21
CA SER A 177 13.46 -5.41 7.79
C SER A 177 14.06 -4.40 6.80
N LYS A 178 14.61 -4.86 5.67
CA LYS A 178 15.17 -3.99 4.63
C LYS A 178 14.13 -3.51 3.62
N ILE A 179 13.09 -4.33 3.42
CA ILE A 179 12.02 -4.09 2.45
C ILE A 179 10.70 -3.63 3.11
N SER A 180 10.73 -3.21 4.37
CA SER A 180 9.54 -2.73 5.08
C SER A 180 9.87 -1.56 6.00
N ASN A 181 9.06 -0.51 5.92
CA ASN A 181 9.02 0.60 6.89
C ASN A 181 8.16 0.28 8.13
N GLY A 182 7.55 -0.91 8.18
CA GLY A 182 6.51 -1.26 9.15
C GLY A 182 5.16 -0.61 8.84
N LEU A 183 4.11 -1.14 9.46
CA LEU A 183 2.76 -0.59 9.32
C LEU A 183 2.54 0.53 10.34
N ILE A 184 2.44 1.77 9.86
CA ILE A 184 2.20 2.93 10.71
C ILE A 184 0.83 2.88 11.39
N SER A 185 0.67 3.62 12.50
CA SER A 185 -0.63 3.71 13.17
C SER A 185 -1.70 4.30 12.26
N GLU A 186 -2.95 3.87 12.46
CA GLU A 186 -4.14 4.39 11.80
C GLU A 186 -4.31 5.90 12.04
N ASN A 187 -3.86 6.42 13.20
CA ASN A 187 -3.85 7.85 13.49
C ASN A 187 -2.79 8.58 12.67
N THR A 188 -1.59 7.99 12.52
CA THR A 188 -0.55 8.58 11.67
C THR A 188 -0.98 8.60 10.21
N LEU A 189 -1.61 7.53 9.73
CA LEU A 189 -2.12 7.46 8.36
C LEU A 189 -3.27 8.43 8.12
N GLU A 190 -4.17 8.59 9.09
CA GLU A 190 -5.22 9.63 9.05
C GLU A 190 -4.63 11.03 8.87
N GLU A 191 -3.59 11.39 9.62
CA GLU A 191 -2.96 12.71 9.47
C GLU A 191 -2.30 12.90 8.10
N ILE A 192 -1.76 11.82 7.52
CA ILE A 192 -1.27 11.83 6.13
C ILE A 192 -2.44 12.03 5.14
N PHE A 193 -3.56 11.34 5.36
CA PHE A 193 -4.77 11.44 4.52
C PHE A 193 -5.32 12.87 4.55
N LYS A 194 -5.50 13.46 5.74
CA LYS A 194 -5.93 14.85 5.93
C LYS A 194 -4.99 15.83 5.23
N SER A 195 -3.68 15.66 5.42
CA SER A 195 -2.66 16.51 4.78
C SER A 195 -2.68 16.41 3.25
N ALA A 196 -3.19 15.29 2.70
CA ALA A 196 -3.35 15.08 1.26
C ALA A 196 -4.72 15.57 0.73
N GLY A 197 -5.60 16.09 1.58
CA GLY A 197 -6.94 16.58 1.19
C GLY A 197 -8.03 15.51 1.19
N LEU A 198 -7.82 14.37 1.86
CA LEU A 198 -8.87 13.40 2.12
C LEU A 198 -9.64 13.79 3.39
N VAL A 199 -10.94 13.58 3.37
CA VAL A 199 -11.91 13.88 4.44
C VAL A 199 -12.73 12.63 4.78
N ASP A 200 -13.61 12.70 5.77
CA ASP A 200 -14.48 11.60 6.21
C ASP A 200 -13.73 10.29 6.46
N ILE A 201 -12.67 10.37 7.26
CA ILE A 201 -11.73 9.26 7.47
C ILE A 201 -12.35 8.18 8.35
N TYR A 202 -12.53 6.99 7.80
CA TYR A 202 -12.83 5.77 8.55
C TYR A 202 -11.53 5.08 8.98
N LYS A 203 -11.52 4.53 10.21
CA LYS A 203 -10.41 3.74 10.75
C LYS A 203 -10.93 2.51 11.47
N LYS A 204 -10.31 1.36 11.22
CA LYS A 204 -10.44 0.14 12.01
C LYS A 204 -9.05 -0.49 12.15
N ALA A 205 -8.53 -0.59 13.36
CA ALA A 205 -7.26 -1.25 13.63
C ALA A 205 -7.43 -2.18 14.82
N THR A 206 -7.44 -3.48 14.56
CA THR A 206 -7.55 -4.54 15.57
C THR A 206 -6.32 -5.47 15.47
N GLU A 207 -6.33 -6.57 16.19
CA GLU A 207 -5.28 -7.60 16.06
C GLU A 207 -5.39 -8.36 14.73
N ASP A 208 -6.58 -8.40 14.13
CA ASP A 208 -6.86 -9.21 12.94
C ASP A 208 -7.00 -8.42 11.63
N ILE A 209 -7.12 -7.09 11.70
CA ILE A 209 -7.37 -6.25 10.53
C ILE A 209 -6.91 -4.82 10.75
N TYR A 210 -6.44 -4.18 9.68
CA TYR A 210 -6.12 -2.74 9.64
C TYR A 210 -6.76 -2.13 8.39
N ILE A 211 -7.56 -1.08 8.57
CA ILE A 211 -8.22 -0.35 7.47
C ILE A 211 -8.20 1.14 7.80
N VAL A 212 -7.73 1.94 6.85
CA VAL A 212 -7.94 3.40 6.85
C VAL A 212 -8.46 3.79 5.47
N SER A 213 -9.60 4.47 5.43
CA SER A 213 -10.26 4.87 4.19
C SER A 213 -10.68 6.34 4.29
N GLY A 214 -10.36 7.13 3.27
CA GLY A 214 -10.71 8.55 3.21
C GLY A 214 -11.34 8.93 1.88
N VAL A 215 -12.26 9.89 1.92
CA VAL A 215 -12.96 10.42 0.74
C VAL A 215 -12.21 11.64 0.22
N LYS A 216 -12.02 11.75 -1.09
CA LYS A 216 -11.50 13.00 -1.68
C LYS A 216 -12.59 14.06 -1.71
N ALA A 217 -12.32 15.21 -1.09
CA ALA A 217 -13.17 16.40 -1.19
C ALA A 217 -13.27 16.89 -2.64
#